data_AF-A0A382U508-F1
#
_entry.id   AF-A0A382U508-F1
#
_cell.length_a   1.000
_cell.length_b   1.000
_cell.length_c   1.000
_cell.angle_alpha   90.00
_cell.angle_beta   90.00
_cell.angle_gamma   90.00
#
_symmetry.space_group_name_H-M   'P 1'
#
loop_
_entity.id
_entity.type
_entity.pdbx_description
1 polymer ?
#
loop_
_entity_poly.entity_id
_entity_poly.type
_entity_poly.pdbx_seq_one_letter_code
_entity_poly.pdbx_strand_id
1 'polypeptide(L)' 'NMNIFSDVDKNKIKIVNKNGKTQKLNLKNKDTLFLELQEFADNCKNKKKYRIKNSEAAHNVKVMEAIVKSSKRNKKIYL' A
#
# COMPACT_ATOMS: atom_id res chain seq x y z
N ASN A 1 20.69 1.06 -12.67
CA ASN A 1 19.97 0.62 -11.45
C ASN A 1 18.49 0.96 -11.59
N MET A 2 17.64 -0.06 -11.69
CA MET A 2 16.18 0.11 -11.79
C MET A 2 15.60 0.01 -10.38
N ASN A 3 14.95 1.08 -9.91
CA ASN A 3 14.28 1.08 -8.62
C ASN A 3 12.95 0.33 -8.78
N ILE A 4 12.70 -0.72 -8.01
CA ILE A 4 11.44 -1.48 -8.11
C ILE A 4 10.20 -0.60 -7.90
N PHE A 5 10.37 0.55 -7.22
CA PHE A 5 9.31 1.52 -6.97
C PHE A 5 9.00 2.41 -8.19
N SER A 6 9.87 2.49 -9.22
CA SER A 6 9.62 3.33 -10.39
C SER A 6 8.63 2.72 -11.39
N ASP A 7 8.38 1.40 -11.33
CA ASP A 7 7.39 0.72 -12.19
C ASP A 7 5.97 0.73 -11.60
N VAL A 8 5.82 1.23 -10.37
CA VAL A 8 4.56 1.24 -9.60
C VAL A 8 3.59 2.33 -10.09
N ASP A 9 4.06 3.31 -10.86
CA ASP A 9 3.28 4.47 -11.33
C ASP A 9 2.30 4.18 -12.48
N LYS A 10 2.12 2.91 -12.86
CA LYS A 10 1.06 2.53 -13.80
C LYS A 10 -0.19 2.25 -12.98
N ASN A 11 -1.29 2.95 -13.25
CA ASN A 11 -2.65 2.71 -12.69
C ASN A 11 -3.22 1.32 -13.09
N LYS A 12 -2.43 0.26 -12.96
CA LYS A 12 -2.69 -1.09 -13.44
C LYS A 12 -2.12 -2.08 -12.42
N ILE A 13 -2.93 -3.01 -11.97
CA ILE A 13 -2.53 -4.11 -11.09
C ILE A 13 -2.71 -5.43 -11.83
N LYS A 14 -1.72 -6.32 -11.74
CA LYS A 14 -1.86 -7.72 -12.13
C LYS A 14 -1.87 -8.57 -10.86
N ILE A 15 -2.98 -9.25 -10.59
CA ILE A 15 -3.11 -10.19 -9.49
C ILE A 15 -2.95 -11.60 -10.06
N VAL A 16 -1.99 -12.36 -9.56
CA VAL A 16 -1.82 -13.78 -9.88
C VAL A 16 -2.13 -14.59 -8.64
N ASN A 17 -3.21 -15.36 -8.70
CA ASN A 17 -3.63 -16.21 -7.59
C ASN A 17 -2.83 -17.52 -7.58
N LYS A 18 -2.76 -18.17 -6.42
CA LYS A 18 -2.04 -19.46 -6.25
C LYS A 18 -2.51 -20.56 -7.21
N ASN A 19 -3.78 -20.52 -7.61
CA ASN A 19 -4.37 -21.45 -8.58
C ASN A 19 -4.08 -21.09 -10.05
N GLY A 20 -3.15 -20.16 -10.31
CA GLY A 20 -2.80 -19.71 -11.66
C GLY A 20 -3.76 -18.69 -12.27
N LYS A 21 -4.92 -18.43 -11.65
CA LYS A 21 -5.88 -17.44 -12.15
C LYS A 21 -5.27 -16.04 -12.09
N THR A 22 -5.19 -15.39 -13.24
CA THR A 22 -4.67 -14.04 -13.37
C THR A 22 -5.80 -13.04 -13.59
N GLN A 23 -5.74 -11.90 -12.93
CA GLN A 23 -6.64 -10.76 -13.12
C GLN A 23 -5.80 -9.52 -13.41
N LYS A 24 -6.20 -8.75 -14.43
CA LYS A 24 -5.61 -7.44 -14.74
C LYS A 24 -6.66 -6.38 -14.45
N LEU A 25 -6.35 -5.46 -13.55
CA LEU A 25 -7.24 -4.40 -13.12
C LEU A 25 -6.63 -3.07 -13.54
N ASN A 26 -7.40 -2.22 -14.22
CA ASN A 26 -7.05 -0.82 -14.40
C ASN A 26 -7.67 -0.04 -13.24
N LEU A 27 -6.84 0.67 -12.48
CA LEU A 27 -7.28 1.53 -11.40
C LEU A 27 -7.83 2.82 -12.00
N LYS A 28 -8.99 3.26 -11.51
CA LYS A 28 -9.47 4.61 -11.81
C LYS A 28 -8.59 5.60 -11.07
N ASN A 29 -8.07 6.59 -11.78
CA ASN A 29 -7.42 7.72 -11.15
C ASN A 29 -8.44 8.47 -10.30
N LYS A 30 -8.13 8.69 -9.03
CA LYS A 30 -8.96 9.43 -8.09
C LYS A 30 -8.07 10.42 -7.37
N ASP A 31 -8.64 11.54 -6.98
CA ASP A 31 -7.99 12.45 -6.04
C ASP A 31 -7.98 11.82 -4.65
N THR A 32 -6.93 11.05 -4.36
CA THR A 32 -6.80 10.32 -3.10
C THR A 32 -6.62 11.25 -1.92
N LEU A 33 -5.94 12.39 -2.12
CA LEU A 33 -5.74 13.39 -1.07
C LEU A 33 -7.08 13.99 -0.64
N PHE A 34 -7.92 14.39 -1.58
CA PHE A 34 -9.24 14.92 -1.27
C PHE A 34 -10.10 13.91 -0.50
N LEU A 35 -10.12 12.64 -0.94
CA LEU A 35 -10.89 11.59 -0.29
C LEU A 35 -10.40 11.27 1.13
N GLU A 36 -9.08 11.30 1.35
CA GLU A 36 -8.48 11.12 2.67
C GLU A 36 -8.80 12.28 3.63
N LEU A 37 -8.77 13.52 3.12
CA LEU A 37 -9.18 14.70 3.89
C LEU A 37 -10.68 14.65 4.24
N GLN A 38 -11.51 14.18 3.33
CA GLN A 38 -12.94 13.97 3.58
C GLN A 38 -13.16 12.92 4.67
N GLU A 39 -12.47 11.78 4.60
CA GLU A 39 -12.50 10.75 5.65
C GLU A 39 -12.06 11.32 7.01
N PHE A 40 -10.99 12.12 7.03
CA PHE A 40 -10.50 12.78 8.24
C PHE A 40 -11.55 13.71 8.85
N ALA A 41 -12.12 14.62 8.06
CA ALA A 41 -13.15 15.55 8.52
C ALA A 41 -14.39 14.83 9.05
N ASP A 42 -14.84 13.78 8.36
CA ASP A 42 -15.97 12.95 8.77
C ASP A 42 -15.71 12.23 10.08
N ASN A 43 -14.49 11.75 10.32
CA ASN A 43 -14.09 11.12 11.56
C ASN A 43 -14.02 12.12 12.73
N CYS A 44 -13.52 13.34 12.51
CA CYS A 44 -13.54 14.40 13.52
C CYS A 44 -14.96 14.75 13.98
N LYS A 45 -15.91 14.82 13.03
CA LYS A 45 -17.31 15.17 13.33
C LYS A 45 -18.09 14.02 13.98
N ASN A 46 -17.93 12.80 13.45
CA ASN A 46 -18.82 11.68 13.78
C ASN A 46 -18.18 10.61 14.67
N LYS A 47 -16.89 10.76 15.06
CA LYS A 47 -16.09 9.75 15.79
C LYS A 47 -16.19 8.36 15.17
N LYS A 48 -16.24 8.30 13.84
CA LYS A 48 -16.24 7.03 13.11
C LYS A 48 -14.88 6.34 13.25
N LYS A 49 -14.82 5.09 12.80
CA LYS A 49 -13.55 4.37 12.68
C LYS A 49 -12.93 4.70 11.34
N TYR A 50 -11.66 5.09 11.34
CA TYR A 50 -10.85 5.16 10.13
C TYR A 50 -10.85 3.80 9.42
N ARG A 51 -10.82 3.84 8.08
CA ARG A 51 -10.70 2.68 7.20
C ARG A 51 -9.43 1.90 7.50
N ILE A 52 -8.32 2.61 7.72
CA ILE A 52 -7.04 2.02 8.10
C ILE A 52 -6.88 2.09 9.62
N LYS A 53 -6.60 0.95 10.24
CA LYS A 53 -6.32 0.88 11.67
C LYS A 53 -4.88 1.30 11.96
N ASN A 54 -4.65 1.89 13.14
CA ASN A 54 -3.28 2.25 13.57
C ASN A 54 -2.32 1.06 13.58
N SER A 55 -2.80 -0.14 13.95
CA SER A 55 -1.99 -1.36 13.94
C SER A 55 -1.59 -1.80 12.52
N GLU A 56 -2.48 -1.61 11.55
CA GLU A 56 -2.21 -1.91 10.14
C GLU A 56 -1.18 -0.92 9.56
N ALA A 57 -1.34 0.37 9.85
CA ALA A 57 -0.36 1.38 9.46
C ALA A 57 1.03 1.09 10.04
N ALA A 58 1.11 0.78 11.34
CA ALA A 58 2.36 0.43 12.00
C ALA A 58 2.99 -0.86 11.42
N HIS A 59 2.17 -1.86 11.08
CA HIS A 59 2.65 -3.08 10.43
C HIS A 59 3.22 -2.80 9.04
N ASN A 60 2.55 -1.97 8.23
CA ASN A 60 3.01 -1.59 6.89
C ASN A 60 4.38 -0.88 6.96
N VAL A 61 4.60 0.00 7.93
CA VAL A 61 5.91 0.64 8.16
C VAL A 61 6.99 -0.40 8.46
N LYS A 62 6.74 -1.37 9.35
CA LYS A 62 7.70 -2.44 9.66
C LYS A 62 8.07 -3.25 8.42
N VAL A 63 7.09 -3.58 7.58
CA VAL A 63 7.31 -4.31 6.32
C VAL A 63 8.19 -3.48 5.37
N MET A 64 7.87 -2.20 5.17
CA MET A 64 8.67 -1.30 4.31
C MET A 64 10.11 -1.19 4.79
N GLU A 65 10.32 -1.03 6.11
CA GLU A 65 11.67 -1.01 6.67
C GLU A 65 12.44 -2.30 6.42
N ALA A 66 11.79 -3.46 6.60
CA ALA A 66 12.42 -4.75 6.33
C ALA A 66 12.78 -4.91 4.85
N ILE A 67 11.95 -4.45 3.91
CA ILE A 67 12.26 -4.46 2.49
C ILE A 67 13.52 -3.64 2.21
N VAL A 68 13.60 -2.41 2.76
CA VAL A 68 14.77 -1.53 2.59
C VAL A 68 16.02 -2.16 3.22
N LYS A 69 15.92 -2.68 4.44
CA LYS A 69 17.03 -3.35 5.15
C LYS A 69 17.51 -4.59 4.40
N SER A 70 16.58 -5.41 3.91
CA SER A 70 16.84 -6.60 3.11
C SER A 70 17.59 -6.25 1.82
N SER A 71 17.10 -5.25 1.09
CA SER A 71 17.72 -4.78 -0.15
C SER A 71 19.14 -4.27 0.07
N LYS A 72 19.38 -3.44 1.09
CA LYS A 72 20.73 -2.93 1.41
C LYS A 72 21.72 -4.02 1.81
N ARG A 73 21.25 -5.08 2.49
CA ARG A 73 22.09 -6.16 3.02
C ARG A 73 22.19 -7.37 2.09
N ASN A 74 21.34 -7.42 1.06
CA ASN A 74 21.12 -8.60 0.21
C ASN A 74 20.86 -9.87 1.04
N LYS A 75 20.08 -9.76 2.12
CA LYS A 75 19.76 -10.85 3.06
C LYS A 75 18.31 -10.80 3.50
N LYS A 76 17.69 -11.97 3.68
CA LYS A 76 16.31 -12.09 4.19
C LYS A 76 16.18 -11.47 5.58
N ILE A 77 15.12 -10.70 5.79
CA ILE A 77 14.72 -10.16 7.08
C ILE A 77 13.39 -10.81 7.47
N TYR A 78 13.32 -11.37 8.67
CA TYR A 78 12.10 -11.93 9.24
C TYR A 78 11.43 -10.86 10.11
N LEU A 79 10.10 -10.76 10.01
CA LEU A 79 9.26 -9.76 10.68
C LEU A 79 8.35 -10.43 11.71
#